data_AF-A0A9J6FQA1-F1
#
_entry.id   AF-A0A9J6FQA1-F1
#
_cell.length_a   1.000
_cell.length_b   1.000
_cell.length_c   1.000
_cell.angle_alpha   90.00
_cell.angle_beta   90.00
_cell.angle_gamma   90.00
#
_symmetry.space_group_name_H-M   'P 1'
#
loop_
_entity.id
_entity.type
_entity.pdbx_description
1 polymer ?
#
loop_
_entity_poly.entity_id
_entity_poly.type
_entity_poly.pdbx_seq_one_letter_code
_entity_poly.pdbx_strand_id
1 'polypeptide(L)'
;MDEDLEKLFVNERNLLILDAKRIKNSKTVVLLFNGMKVPGYVLIGLVQCSLFRRQHDVCYACGKAGHRADVCINPIDNACKHCGTQNPKGRPPIYTDM
;
A
#
# COMPACT_ATOMS: atom_id res chain seq x y z
N MET A 1 -13.41 -1.24 15.67
CA MET A 1 -12.96 -0.47 16.85
C MET A 1 -11.71 0.27 16.46
N ASP A 2 -11.88 1.47 15.93
CA ASP A 2 -10.80 2.43 15.67
C ASP A 2 -10.43 3.09 17.01
N GLU A 3 -9.92 2.29 17.96
CA GLU A 3 -9.42 2.83 19.22
C GLU A 3 -8.36 3.88 18.92
N ASP A 4 -8.64 5.08 19.39
CA ASP A 4 -8.00 6.38 19.18
C ASP A 4 -6.51 6.31 18.80
N LEU A 5 -6.23 6.05 17.51
CA LEU A 5 -4.88 6.07 16.95
C LEU A 5 -4.21 7.42 17.23
N GLU A 6 -4.97 8.51 17.19
CA GLU A 6 -4.47 9.84 17.57
C GLU A 6 -3.94 9.85 19.01
N LYS A 7 -4.67 9.32 20.00
CA LYS A 7 -4.19 9.30 21.40
C LYS A 7 -2.94 8.43 21.57
N LEU A 8 -2.87 7.34 20.83
CA LEU A 8 -1.75 6.40 20.86
C LEU A 8 -0.47 7.01 20.24
N PHE A 9 -0.60 7.66 19.08
CA PHE A 9 0.53 8.09 18.26
C PHE A 9 0.85 9.59 18.38
N VAL A 10 -0.17 10.45 18.49
CA VAL A 10 -0.03 11.91 18.51
C VAL A 10 -0.03 12.38 19.97
N ASN A 11 1.14 12.34 20.60
CA ASN A 11 1.32 12.77 22.00
C ASN A 11 2.73 13.30 22.27
N GLU A 12 2.94 13.84 23.46
CA GLU A 12 4.20 14.48 23.89
C GLU A 12 5.42 13.54 23.83
N ARG A 13 5.22 12.22 23.83
CA ARG A 13 6.30 11.24 23.71
C ARG A 13 6.73 11.01 22.25
N ASN A 14 5.92 11.45 21.29
CA ASN A 14 6.09 11.29 19.86
C ASN A 14 6.02 12.66 19.14
N LEU A 15 6.91 13.58 19.52
CA LEU A 15 6.92 14.98 19.05
C LEU A 15 6.98 15.17 17.52
N LEU A 16 7.39 14.14 16.78
CA LEU A 16 7.50 14.19 15.33
C LEU A 16 6.24 13.69 14.60
N ILE A 17 5.27 13.09 15.28
CA ILE A 17 4.07 12.54 14.63
C ILE A 17 2.97 13.60 14.62
N LEU A 18 2.48 13.91 13.42
CA LEU A 18 1.43 14.90 13.19
C LEU A 18 0.04 14.26 13.07
N ASP A 19 -0.03 13.03 12.55
CA ASP A 19 -1.29 12.33 12.30
C ASP A 19 -1.06 10.80 12.22
N ALA A 20 -2.10 10.02 12.49
CA ALA A 20 -2.09 8.57 12.44
C ALA A 20 -3.42 8.02 11.90
N LYS A 21 -3.37 7.24 10.81
CA LYS A 21 -4.57 6.71 10.15
C LYS A 21 -4.45 5.25 9.73
N ARG A 22 -5.46 4.44 10.01
CA ARG A 22 -5.56 3.05 9.52
C ARG A 22 -5.89 3.03 8.02
N ILE A 23 -5.23 2.14 7.27
CA ILE A 23 -5.60 1.87 5.88
C ILE A 23 -6.79 0.91 5.87
N LYS A 24 -7.98 1.41 5.52
CA LYS A 24 -9.23 0.61 5.42
C LYS A 24 -9.39 -0.31 6.64
N ASN A 25 -9.68 -1.59 6.41
CA ASN A 25 -9.84 -2.61 7.45
C ASN A 25 -8.54 -3.42 7.70
N SER A 26 -7.38 -2.90 7.31
CA SER A 26 -6.11 -3.60 7.48
C SER A 26 -5.52 -3.40 8.88
N LYS A 27 -4.52 -4.22 9.21
CA LYS A 27 -3.68 -4.03 10.42
C LYS A 27 -2.64 -2.91 10.25
N THR A 28 -2.59 -2.26 9.09
CA THR A 28 -1.60 -1.24 8.74
C THR A 28 -2.07 0.15 9.15
N VAL A 29 -1.18 0.90 9.82
CA VAL A 29 -1.37 2.31 10.19
C VAL A 29 -0.32 3.14 9.47
N VAL A 30 -0.75 4.26 8.88
CA VAL A 30 0.10 5.28 8.26
C VAL A 30 0.29 6.40 9.25
N LEU A 31 1.54 6.80 9.44
CA LEU A 31 1.94 7.90 10.33
C LEU A 31 2.47 9.05 9.47
N LEU A 32 2.00 10.27 9.75
CA LEU A 32 2.55 11.48 9.17
C LEU A 32 3.62 12.05 10.11
N PHE A 33 4.83 12.23 9.60
CA PHE A 33 5.93 12.82 10.38
C PHE A 33 6.20 14.26 9.98
N ASN A 34 6.56 15.09 10.95
CA ASN A 34 7.10 16.42 10.74
C ASN A 34 8.58 16.32 10.32
N GLY A 35 8.86 16.61 9.05
CA GLY A 35 10.21 16.65 8.49
C GLY A 35 10.51 15.55 7.47
N MET A 36 11.75 15.54 6.99
CA MET A 36 12.20 14.65 5.89
C MET A 36 12.83 13.34 6.35
N LYS A 37 13.05 13.17 7.66
CA LYS A 37 13.66 11.97 8.25
C LYS A 37 12.62 11.21 9.07
N VAL A 38 12.34 9.98 8.69
CA VAL A 38 11.48 9.06 9.44
C VAL A 38 12.31 8.36 10.52
N PRO A 39 11.92 8.44 11.81
CA PRO A 39 12.56 7.68 12.88
C PRO A 39 12.49 6.16 12.60
N GLY A 40 13.52 5.42 12.98
CA GLY A 40 13.51 3.95 12.82
C GLY A 40 12.47 3.24 13.70
N TYR A 41 12.03 3.90 14.77
CA TYR A 41 11.08 3.37 15.74
C TYR A 41 10.16 4.49 16.23
N VAL A 42 8.91 4.14 16.55
CA VAL A 42 7.96 5.00 17.27
C VAL A 42 7.69 4.39 18.64
N LEU A 43 7.61 5.23 19.67
CA LEU A 43 7.42 4.81 21.06
C LEU A 43 5.95 4.43 21.31
N ILE A 44 5.57 3.28 20.78
CA ILE A 44 4.38 2.51 21.18
C ILE A 44 4.81 1.05 21.21
N GLY A 45 5.24 0.57 22.37
CA GLY A 45 5.64 -0.84 22.54
C GLY A 45 6.73 -1.35 21.58
N LEU A 46 7.63 -0.47 21.10
CA LEU A 46 8.70 -0.79 20.14
C LEU A 46 8.21 -1.36 18.79
N VAL A 47 7.37 -0.61 18.07
CA VAL A 47 7.01 -0.97 16.68
C VAL A 47 8.07 -0.43 15.72
N GLN A 48 8.65 -1.33 14.90
CA GLN A 48 9.57 -0.95 13.84
C GLN A 48 8.84 -0.15 12.76
N CYS A 49 9.35 1.04 12.45
CA CYS A 49 8.86 1.83 11.33
C CYS A 49 9.61 1.43 10.07
N SER A 50 8.86 1.12 9.00
CA SER A 50 9.43 0.99 7.67
C SER A 50 8.89 2.13 6.80
N LEU A 51 9.75 2.69 5.96
CA LEU A 51 9.31 3.64 4.94
C LEU A 51 8.22 2.95 4.11
N PHE A 52 7.09 3.64 3.92
CA PHE A 52 6.08 3.19 2.99
C PHE A 52 6.72 3.09 1.61
N ARG A 53 7.07 1.86 1.20
CA ARG A 53 7.48 1.59 -0.16
C ARG A 53 6.21 1.68 -0.97
N ARG A 54 6.04 2.79 -1.69
CA ARG A 54 5.09 2.87 -2.80
C ARG A 54 5.45 1.71 -3.71
N GLN A 55 4.69 0.63 -3.61
CA GLN A 55 4.83 -0.49 -4.50
C GLN A 55 4.63 0.11 -5.90
N HIS A 56 5.58 -0.14 -6.81
CA HIS A 56 5.30 0.17 -8.21
C HIS A 56 4.15 -0.75 -8.57
N ASP A 57 2.94 -0.20 -8.52
CA ASP A 57 1.70 -0.86 -8.91
C ASP A 57 1.85 -1.17 -10.39
N VAL A 58 2.49 -2.28 -10.70
CA VAL A 58 2.33 -2.90 -12.01
C VAL A 58 0.84 -3.13 -12.14
N CYS A 59 0.26 -2.62 -13.23
CA CYS A 59 -1.14 -2.78 -13.51
C CYS A 59 -1.47 -4.26 -13.41
N TYR A 60 -2.33 -4.65 -12.48
CA TYR A 60 -2.58 -6.07 -12.26
C TYR A 60 -3.35 -6.73 -13.41
N ALA A 61 -3.94 -5.92 -14.31
CA ALA A 61 -4.56 -6.36 -15.54
C ALA A 61 -3.53 -6.68 -16.63
N CYS A 62 -2.65 -5.73 -17.02
CA CYS A 62 -1.71 -5.92 -18.14
C CYS A 62 -0.25 -6.23 -17.72
N GLY A 63 0.08 -6.12 -16.44
CA GLY A 63 1.43 -6.35 -15.90
C GLY A 63 2.44 -5.23 -16.15
N LYS A 64 2.07 -4.14 -16.85
CA LYS A 64 2.96 -3.00 -17.15
C LYS A 64 2.87 -1.94 -16.05
N ALA A 65 3.98 -1.26 -15.78
CA ALA A 65 4.01 -0.12 -14.86
C ALA A 65 3.44 1.15 -15.53
N GLY A 66 3.16 2.17 -14.72
CA GLY A 66 2.76 3.51 -15.20
C GLY A 66 1.25 3.78 -15.22
N HIS A 67 0.43 2.80 -14.86
CA HIS A 67 -1.01 2.99 -14.72
C HIS A 67 -1.62 1.97 -13.76
N ARG A 68 -2.80 2.31 -13.21
CA ARG A 68 -3.61 1.40 -12.40
C ARG A 68 -4.54 0.59 -13.32
N ALA A 69 -5.02 -0.55 -12.84
CA ALA A 69 -5.84 -1.44 -13.66
C ALA A 69 -7.19 -0.83 -14.09
N ASP A 70 -7.77 0.07 -13.28
CA ASP A 70 -9.02 0.78 -13.58
C ASP A 70 -8.90 1.79 -14.73
N VAL A 71 -7.67 2.16 -15.11
CA VAL A 71 -7.38 3.04 -16.25
C VAL A 71 -6.55 2.34 -17.34
N CYS A 72 -6.54 1.00 -17.33
CA CYS A 72 -5.78 0.20 -18.27
C CYS A 72 -6.45 0.17 -19.65
N ILE A 73 -5.73 0.63 -20.68
CA ILE A 73 -6.20 0.64 -22.07
C ILE A 73 -6.08 -0.76 -22.72
N ASN A 74 -5.20 -1.62 -22.20
CA ASN A 74 -4.89 -2.94 -22.79
C ASN A 74 -4.95 -4.09 -21.76
N PRO A 75 -6.11 -4.42 -21.18
CA PRO A 75 -6.22 -5.43 -20.11
C PRO A 75 -6.05 -6.88 -20.59
N ILE A 76 -6.06 -7.12 -21.90
CA ILE A 76 -6.01 -8.46 -22.52
C ILE A 76 -4.56 -8.92 -22.81
N ASP A 77 -3.63 -7.97 -22.92
CA ASP A 77 -2.23 -8.21 -23.27
C ASP A 77 -1.40 -8.50 -22.01
N ASN A 78 -1.75 -9.55 -21.28
CA ASN A 78 -1.12 -9.88 -20.00
C ASN A 78 -0.38 -11.22 -20.04
N ALA A 79 0.74 -11.28 -19.32
CA ALA A 79 1.44 -12.52 -19.03
C ALA A 79 1.04 -13.03 -17.64
N CYS A 80 1.08 -14.36 -17.44
CA CYS A 80 0.92 -14.94 -16.13
C CYS A 80 2.02 -14.41 -15.19
N LYS A 81 1.63 -13.83 -14.05
CA LYS A 81 2.57 -13.26 -13.07
C LYS A 81 3.44 -14.33 -12.38
N HIS A 82 3.02 -15.59 -12.45
CA HIS A 82 3.72 -16.69 -11.81
C HIS A 82 4.71 -17.39 -12.75
N CYS A 83 4.31 -17.65 -14.01
CA CYS A 83 5.11 -18.42 -14.96
C CYS A 83 5.55 -17.65 -16.23
N GLY A 84 5.11 -16.41 -16.42
CA GLY A 84 5.50 -15.56 -17.55
C GLY A 84 4.84 -15.91 -18.90
N THR A 85 4.05 -16.98 -18.99
CA THR A 85 3.36 -17.38 -20.22
C THR A 85 2.32 -16.33 -20.62
N GLN A 86 2.28 -15.97 -21.91
CA GLN A 86 1.25 -15.05 -22.43
C GLN A 86 -0.14 -15.64 -22.24
N ASN A 87 -1.09 -14.79 -21.84
CA ASN A 87 -2.48 -15.16 -21.74
C ASN A 87 -3.01 -15.53 -23.14
N PRO A 88 -3.60 -16.71 -23.32
CA PRO A 88 -4.27 -17.05 -24.58
C PRO A 88 -5.36 -16.01 -24.87
N LYS A 89 -5.42 -15.55 -26.13
CA LYS A 89 -6.31 -14.47 -26.59
C LYS A 89 -7.75 -14.72 -26.11
N GLY A 90 -8.31 -13.75 -25.38
CA GLY A 90 -9.73 -13.73 -25.02
C GLY A 90 -10.11 -14.34 -23.67
N ARG A 91 -9.14 -14.80 -22.85
CA ARG A 91 -9.46 -15.15 -21.45
C ARG A 91 -9.40 -13.89 -20.57
N PRO A 92 -10.51 -13.46 -19.95
CA PRO A 92 -10.46 -12.34 -19.01
C PRO A 92 -9.56 -12.70 -17.82
N PRO A 93 -8.84 -11.72 -17.23
CA PRO A 93 -8.07 -11.96 -16.03
C PRO A 93 -9.01 -12.50 -14.93
N ILE A 94 -8.59 -13.58 -14.26
CA ILE A 94 -9.28 -14.27 -13.15
C ILE A 94 -9.54 -13.40 -11.90
N TYR A 95 -9.40 -12.09 -11.99
CA TYR A 95 -9.51 -11.12 -10.89
C TYR A 95 -10.80 -10.29 -10.92
N THR A 96 -11.84 -10.69 -11.66
CA THR A 96 -13.09 -9.90 -11.76
C THR A 96 -14.00 -9.99 -10.53
N ASP A 97 -13.66 -10.76 -9.50
CA ASP A 97 -14.54 -11.02 -8.34
C ASP A 97 -13.94 -10.57 -6.97
N MET A 98 -13.33 -9.38 -6.88
CA MET A 98 -12.89 -8.78 -5.59
C MET A 98 -13.36 -7.34 -5.39
#